data_AF-A0AAC9SVY8-F1
#
_entry.id   AF-A0AAC9SVY8-F1
#
_cell.length_a   1.000
_cell.length_b   1.000
_cell.length_c   1.000
_cell.angle_alpha   90.00
_cell.angle_beta   90.00
_cell.angle_gamma   90.00
#
_symmetry.space_group_name_H-M   'P 1'
#
loop_
_entity.id
_entity.type
_entity.pdbx_description
1 polymer ?
#
loop_
_entity_poly.entity_id
_entity_poly.type
_entity_poly.pdbx_seq_one_letter_code
_entity_poly.pdbx_strand_id
1 'polypeptide(L)'
;MLTLTGRDERPFTRADAISTPNSAIQVGGYRDRTWEYVDGAGTTRELNRCEDTSPWNVAYSCTSPDRSVKLTFNLSKFGIRNPTLHVGDEEMPLYCINDGFWGGGLRFCLPETAPAIPTSRRNA
;
A
#
# COMPACT_ATOMS: atom_id res chain seq x y z
N MET A 1 -12.87 14.44 -23.58
CA MET A 1 -12.59 13.04 -23.20
C MET A 1 -11.20 12.71 -23.70
N LEU A 2 -10.21 12.62 -22.80
CA LEU A 2 -8.88 12.15 -23.14
C LEU A 2 -8.70 10.76 -22.51
N THR A 3 -8.59 9.77 -23.39
CA THR A 3 -8.28 8.38 -23.13
C THR A 3 -6.90 8.25 -22.50
N LEU A 4 -6.82 7.59 -21.34
CA LEU A 4 -5.59 7.16 -20.69
C LEU A 4 -4.93 6.06 -21.52
N THR A 5 -4.03 6.46 -22.41
CA THR A 5 -3.05 5.56 -23.02
C THR A 5 -1.66 5.96 -22.55
N GLY A 6 -1.00 5.04 -21.83
CA GLY A 6 0.45 4.98 -21.80
C GLY A 6 1.09 5.34 -20.44
N ARG A 7 1.39 4.32 -19.64
CA ARG A 7 2.75 3.80 -19.38
C ARG A 7 3.93 4.78 -19.20
N ASP A 8 3.69 6.04 -18.85
CA ASP A 8 4.71 7.01 -18.42
C ASP A 8 4.59 7.36 -16.93
N GLU A 9 3.95 6.49 -16.14
CA GLU A 9 3.89 6.60 -14.69
C GLU A 9 5.21 6.11 -14.10
N ARG A 10 6.04 7.01 -13.59
CA ARG A 10 7.12 6.61 -12.69
C ARG A 10 6.50 5.75 -11.57
N PRO A 11 7.10 4.61 -11.18
CA PRO A 11 6.67 3.93 -9.97
C PRO A 11 6.67 4.93 -8.81
N PHE A 12 5.57 4.99 -8.08
CA PHE A 12 5.39 5.92 -6.97
C PHE A 12 6.41 5.65 -5.84
N THR A 13 6.54 6.57 -4.91
CA THR A 13 7.55 6.50 -3.85
C THR A 13 6.89 6.35 -2.49
N ARG A 14 7.70 6.06 -1.46
CA ARG A 14 7.24 6.10 -0.07
C ARG A 14 6.63 7.46 0.29
N ALA A 15 7.19 8.56 -0.22
CA ALA A 15 6.68 9.89 0.07
C ALA A 15 5.28 10.10 -0.51
N ASP A 16 5.02 9.55 -1.70
CA ASP A 16 3.70 9.58 -2.33
C ASP A 16 2.67 8.77 -1.53
N ALA A 17 3.10 7.63 -0.98
CA ALA A 17 2.25 6.83 -0.08
C ALA A 17 1.96 7.54 1.24
N ILE A 18 2.91 8.30 1.80
CA ILE A 18 2.68 9.10 3.02
C ILE A 18 1.71 10.26 2.76
N SER A 19 1.76 10.88 1.58
CA SER A 19 0.92 12.03 1.25
C SER A 19 -0.47 11.67 0.75
N THR A 20 -0.75 10.39 0.53
CA THR A 20 -2.03 9.92 -0.03
C THR A 20 -2.86 9.24 1.06
N PRO A 21 -4.06 9.76 1.39
CA PRO A 21 -4.97 9.12 2.34
C PRO A 21 -5.29 7.66 1.94
N ASN A 22 -5.56 6.83 2.95
CA ASN A 22 -5.89 5.40 2.80
C ASN A 22 -4.79 4.55 2.13
N SER A 23 -3.55 4.99 2.22
CA SER A 23 -2.38 4.25 1.75
C SER A 23 -1.83 3.31 2.81
N ALA A 24 -1.04 2.32 2.40
CA ALA A 24 -0.35 1.39 3.31
C ALA A 24 1.16 1.37 3.05
N ILE A 25 1.95 1.37 4.14
CA ILE A 25 3.40 1.54 4.11
C ILE A 25 4.03 0.41 4.93
N GLN A 26 4.85 -0.42 4.30
CA GLN A 26 5.62 -1.40 5.04
C GLN A 26 6.72 -0.68 5.83
N VAL A 27 6.79 -0.96 7.12
CA VAL A 27 7.80 -0.46 8.04
C VAL A 27 8.59 -1.60 8.65
N GLY A 28 9.63 -1.29 9.43
CA GLY A 28 10.52 -2.29 10.01
C GLY A 28 11.40 -2.99 8.97
N GLY A 29 11.76 -4.25 9.23
CA GLY A 29 12.45 -5.08 8.26
C GLY A 29 11.50 -5.69 7.22
N TYR A 30 12.02 -5.99 6.03
CA TYR A 30 11.27 -6.63 4.94
C TYR A 30 10.50 -7.89 5.37
N ARG A 31 11.06 -8.67 6.32
CA ARG A 31 10.48 -9.93 6.83
C ARG A 31 9.54 -9.74 8.03
N ASP A 32 9.53 -8.57 8.65
CA ASP A 32 8.76 -8.34 9.87
C ASP A 32 7.26 -8.22 9.60
N ARG A 33 6.91 -7.88 8.35
CA ARG A 33 5.52 -7.72 7.89
C ARG A 33 4.75 -6.76 8.81
N THR A 34 5.44 -5.73 9.28
CA THR A 34 4.90 -4.60 10.00
C THR A 34 4.50 -3.53 9.00
N TRP A 35 3.32 -2.95 9.22
CA TRP A 35 2.72 -1.98 8.32
C TRP A 35 2.17 -0.80 9.11
N GLU A 36 2.19 0.36 8.48
CA GLU A 36 1.44 1.53 8.87
C GLU A 36 0.41 1.82 7.77
N TYR A 37 -0.62 2.59 8.10
CA TYR A 37 -1.56 3.13 7.13
C TYR A 37 -1.66 4.64 7.29
N VAL A 38 -2.00 5.34 6.21
CA VAL A 38 -2.37 6.76 6.25
C VAL A 38 -3.88 6.82 6.36
N ASP A 39 -4.41 7.42 7.43
CA ASP A 39 -5.85 7.55 7.60
C ASP A 39 -6.47 8.55 6.61
N GLY A 40 -7.80 8.61 6.57
CA GLY A 40 -8.54 9.54 5.70
C GLY A 40 -8.21 11.02 5.95
N ALA A 41 -7.62 11.36 7.09
CA ALA A 41 -7.16 12.71 7.43
C ALA A 41 -5.70 12.96 7.03
N GLY A 42 -5.02 11.99 6.41
CA GLY A 42 -3.63 12.11 6.00
C GLY A 42 -2.62 11.87 7.12
N THR A 43 -3.04 11.28 8.25
CA THR A 43 -2.15 10.98 9.38
C THR A 43 -1.70 9.53 9.34
N THR A 44 -0.40 9.30 9.49
CA THR A 44 0.14 7.93 9.59
C THR A 44 -0.20 7.31 10.94
N ARG A 45 -0.70 6.07 10.90
CA ARG A 45 -1.15 5.27 12.03
C ARG A 45 -0.55 3.88 11.94
N GLU A 46 -0.27 3.29 13.10
CA GLU A 46 0.30 1.95 13.18
C GLU A 46 -0.78 0.86 12.97
N LEU A 47 -0.37 -0.25 12.34
CA LEU A 47 -1.09 -1.51 12.40
C LEU A 47 -0.35 -2.48 13.33
N ASN A 48 -1.11 -3.37 13.96
CA ASN A 48 -0.54 -4.56 14.58
C ASN A 48 0.22 -5.38 13.53
N ARG A 49 1.17 -6.19 14.00
CA ARG A 49 1.92 -7.12 13.13
C ARG A 49 0.95 -7.99 12.33
N CYS A 50 1.17 -8.12 11.02
CA CYS A 50 0.29 -8.93 10.19
C CYS A 50 0.45 -10.43 10.51
N GLU A 51 -0.67 -11.10 10.70
CA GLU A 51 -0.77 -12.52 10.98
C GLU A 51 -1.08 -13.30 9.70
N ASP A 52 -0.57 -14.53 9.62
CA ASP A 52 -0.91 -15.46 8.54
C ASP A 52 -2.30 -16.03 8.81
N THR A 53 -3.27 -15.69 7.97
CA THR A 53 -4.66 -16.15 8.09
C THR A 53 -4.93 -17.41 7.28
N SER A 54 -4.01 -17.81 6.41
CA SER A 54 -4.13 -19.03 5.62
C SER A 54 -2.76 -19.56 5.21
N PRO A 55 -2.24 -20.61 5.89
CA PRO A 55 -0.90 -21.13 5.61
C PRO A 55 -0.76 -21.71 4.20
N TRP A 56 -1.88 -21.99 3.52
CA TRP A 56 -1.90 -22.52 2.15
C TRP A 56 -1.91 -21.42 1.08
N ASN A 57 -2.46 -20.24 1.41
CA ASN A 57 -2.71 -19.17 0.45
C ASN A 57 -1.83 -17.93 0.69
N VAL A 58 -0.88 -18.01 1.63
CA VAL A 58 0.02 -16.91 1.99
C VAL A 58 -0.75 -15.61 2.20
N ALA A 59 -1.92 -15.73 2.85
CA ALA A 59 -2.85 -14.64 3.12
C ALA A 59 -2.51 -14.01 4.46
N TYR A 60 -2.42 -12.69 4.48
CA TYR A 60 -2.02 -11.90 5.64
C TYR A 60 -3.10 -10.90 5.99
N SER A 61 -3.27 -10.67 7.30
CA SER A 61 -4.15 -9.65 7.83
C SER A 61 -3.48 -8.94 9.01
N CYS A 62 -3.59 -7.62 9.06
CA CYS A 62 -3.17 -6.79 10.17
C CYS A 62 -4.26 -5.78 10.47
N THR A 63 -4.51 -5.53 11.74
CA THR A 63 -5.55 -4.58 12.18
C THR A 63 -4.91 -3.42 12.93
N SER A 64 -5.55 -2.26 12.92
CA SER A 64 -5.23 -1.20 13.85
C SER A 64 -5.47 -1.66 15.30
N PRO A 65 -4.82 -1.03 16.31
CA PRO A 65 -5.03 -1.36 17.72
C PRO A 65 -6.48 -1.26 18.18
N ASP A 66 -7.22 -0.29 17.65
CA ASP A 66 -8.65 -0.06 17.90
C ASP A 66 -9.58 -0.92 17.01
N ARG A 67 -9.02 -1.71 16.09
CA ARG A 67 -9.71 -2.60 15.14
C ARG A 67 -10.65 -1.91 14.15
N SER A 68 -10.56 -0.59 14.02
CA SER A 68 -11.34 0.19 13.04
C SER A 68 -10.85 0.02 11.60
N VAL A 69 -9.57 -0.37 11.44
CA VAL A 69 -8.91 -0.54 10.14
C VAL A 69 -8.28 -1.92 10.05
N LYS A 70 -8.37 -2.55 8.88
CA LYS A 70 -7.73 -3.84 8.59
C LYS A 70 -7.09 -3.81 7.21
N LEU A 71 -5.81 -4.15 7.13
CA LEU A 71 -5.11 -4.39 5.87
C LEU A 71 -5.06 -5.89 5.60
N THR A 72 -5.47 -6.30 4.40
CA THR A 72 -5.39 -7.69 3.94
C THR A 72 -4.60 -7.77 2.65
N PHE A 73 -3.83 -8.84 2.46
CA PHE A 73 -3.11 -9.09 1.21
C PHE A 73 -2.64 -10.54 1.11
N ASN A 74 -2.33 -11.00 -0.11
CA ASN A 74 -1.63 -12.25 -0.35
C ASN A 74 -0.17 -11.97 -0.72
N LEU A 75 0.79 -12.68 -0.11
CA LEU A 75 2.21 -12.50 -0.39
C LEU A 75 2.80 -13.71 -1.11
N SER A 76 3.01 -13.58 -2.43
CA SER A 76 3.60 -14.62 -3.26
C SER A 76 5.05 -14.30 -3.64
N LYS A 77 5.72 -15.23 -4.35
CA LYS A 77 7.04 -14.96 -4.96
C LYS A 77 7.02 -13.81 -5.98
N PHE A 78 5.85 -13.44 -6.49
CA PHE A 78 5.65 -12.31 -7.40
C PHE A 78 5.33 -11.00 -6.67
N GLY A 79 5.37 -10.99 -5.35
CA GLY A 79 5.00 -9.86 -4.51
C GLY A 79 3.57 -9.95 -3.96
N ILE A 80 3.09 -8.79 -3.52
CA ILE A 80 1.78 -8.56 -2.93
C ILE A 80 0.69 -8.63 -4.01
N ARG A 81 -0.39 -9.34 -3.68
CA ARG A 81 -1.59 -9.50 -4.50
C ARG A 81 -2.83 -9.19 -3.68
N ASN A 82 -3.84 -8.62 -4.35
CA ASN A 82 -5.12 -8.23 -3.78
C ASN A 82 -5.01 -7.47 -2.46
N PRO A 83 -4.11 -6.47 -2.34
CA PRO A 83 -4.02 -5.69 -1.12
C PRO A 83 -5.27 -4.84 -0.98
N THR A 84 -5.93 -4.92 0.17
CA THR A 84 -7.19 -4.21 0.43
C THR A 84 -7.14 -3.63 1.83
N LEU A 85 -7.38 -2.32 1.94
CA LEU A 85 -7.58 -1.63 3.20
C LEU A 85 -9.07 -1.57 3.50
N HIS A 86 -9.46 -2.04 4.67
CA HIS A 86 -10.83 -2.02 5.16
C HIS A 86 -10.92 -0.93 6.21
N VAL A 87 -11.79 0.06 6.01
CA VAL A 87 -12.01 1.18 6.95
C VAL A 87 -13.49 1.19 7.32
N GLY A 88 -13.83 0.68 8.50
CA GLY A 88 -15.22 0.38 8.83
C GLY A 88 -15.81 -0.65 7.86
N ASP A 89 -16.91 -0.30 7.18
CA ASP A 89 -17.57 -1.14 6.17
C ASP A 89 -17.05 -0.88 4.73
N GLU A 90 -16.12 0.05 4.56
CA GLU A 90 -15.58 0.40 3.24
C GLU A 90 -14.37 -0.47 2.89
N GLU A 91 -14.39 -1.07 1.70
CA GLU A 91 -13.27 -1.80 1.12
C GLU A 91 -12.57 -0.96 0.07
N MET A 92 -11.27 -0.72 0.27
CA MET A 92 -10.43 0.08 -0.61
C MET A 92 -9.33 -0.78 -1.23
N PRO A 93 -9.49 -1.20 -2.49
CA PRO A 93 -8.43 -1.89 -3.22
C PRO A 93 -7.20 -1.00 -3.35
N LEU A 94 -6.03 -1.58 -3.11
CA LEU A 94 -4.76 -0.89 -3.20
C LEU A 94 -3.94 -1.42 -4.39
N TYR A 95 -3.05 -0.57 -4.88
CA TYR A 95 -1.98 -0.93 -5.79
C TYR A 95 -0.64 -0.78 -5.08
N CYS A 96 0.15 -1.85 -5.00
CA CYS A 96 1.44 -1.88 -4.30
C CYS A 96 2.63 -1.98 -5.24
N ILE A 97 3.73 -1.31 -4.87
CA ILE A 97 5.02 -1.54 -5.52
C ILE A 97 5.62 -2.84 -4.98
N ASN A 98 5.88 -3.75 -5.91
CA ASN A 98 6.50 -5.04 -5.65
C ASN A 98 8.03 -5.03 -5.87
N ASP A 99 8.54 -4.01 -6.56
CA ASP A 99 9.97 -3.82 -6.84
C ASP A 99 10.71 -3.30 -5.61
N GLY A 100 10.92 -4.18 -4.62
CA GLY A 100 11.79 -3.92 -3.48
C GLY A 100 13.28 -3.77 -3.84
N PHE A 101 13.64 -3.72 -5.13
CA PHE A 101 15.02 -3.80 -5.60
C PHE A 101 15.79 -2.47 -5.54
N TRP A 102 15.11 -1.32 -5.54
CA TRP A 102 15.77 0.00 -5.71
C TRP A 102 15.72 0.94 -4.49
N GLY A 103 15.26 0.47 -3.32
CA GLY A 103 15.06 1.37 -2.17
C GLY A 103 15.04 0.72 -0.78
N GLY A 104 15.78 -0.38 -0.57
CA GLY A 104 15.90 -1.01 0.75
C GLY A 104 14.82 -2.06 1.07
N GLY A 105 14.14 -2.62 0.06
CA GLY A 105 13.28 -3.79 0.20
C GLY A 105 11.84 -3.54 0.67
N LEU A 106 11.54 -2.40 1.29
CA LEU A 106 10.19 -2.10 1.80
C LEU A 106 9.19 -1.79 0.69
N ARG A 107 7.92 -2.12 0.94
CA ARG A 107 6.80 -1.95 0.00
C ARG A 107 5.89 -0.82 0.42
N PHE A 108 5.23 -0.22 -0.56
CA PHE A 108 4.27 0.88 -0.38
C PHE A 108 3.07 0.64 -1.29
N CYS A 109 1.89 1.05 -0.85
CA CYS A 109 0.63 0.83 -1.53
C CYS A 109 -0.23 2.09 -1.50
N LEU A 110 -0.88 2.40 -2.62
CA LEU A 110 -1.82 3.51 -2.77
C LEU A 110 -3.23 2.97 -3.08
N PRO A 111 -4.31 3.68 -2.74
CA PRO A 111 -5.64 3.36 -3.27
C PRO A 111 -5.64 3.35 -4.80
N GLU A 112 -6.32 2.39 -5.42
CA GLU A 112 -6.46 2.35 -6.89
C GLU A 112 -7.20 3.58 -7.44
N THR A 113 -8.00 4.24 -6.60
CA THR A 113 -8.71 5.49 -6.92
C THR A 113 -7.86 6.74 -6.73
N ALA A 114 -6.62 6.61 -6.23
CA ALA A 114 -5.75 7.76 -6.03
C ALA A 114 -5.47 8.45 -7.38
N PRO A 115 -5.47 9.79 -7.42
CA PRO A 115 -5.15 10.52 -8.64
C PRO A 115 -3.74 10.14 -9.11
N ALA A 116 -3.56 9.99 -10.43
CA ALA A 116 -2.26 9.73 -11.01
C ALA A 116 -1.24 10.75 -10.51
N ILE A 117 -0.12 10.27 -9.98
CA ILE A 117 0.92 11.14 -9.44
C ILE A 117 1.49 11.94 -10.61
N PRO A 118 1.41 13.28 -10.57
CA PRO A 118 1.93 14.09 -11.65
C PRO A 118 3.42 13.82 -11.80
N THR A 119 3.85 13.32 -12.95
CA THR A 119 5.25 13.35 -13.31
C THR A 119 5.65 14.82 -13.33
N SER A 120 6.47 15.26 -12.38
CA SER A 120 7.09 16.58 -12.46
C SER A 120 7.82 16.67 -13.81
N ARG A 121 7.19 17.32 -14.79
CA ARG A 121 7.94 17.92 -15.89
C ARG A 121 8.75 19.01 -15.22
N ARG A 122 10.04 18.74 -15.01
CA ARG A 122 11.04 19.80 -14.90
C ARG A 122 10.84 20.71 -16.10
N ASN A 123 10.26 21.89 -15.89
CA ASN A 123 10.42 22.98 -16.83
C ASN A 123 11.92 23.30 -16.83
N ALA A 124 12.56 22.99 -17.95
CA ALA A 124 13.88 23.48 -18.30
C ALA A 124 13.79 24.98 -18.62
#